data_AF-A0A285VJ72-F1
#
_entry.id   AF-A0A285VJ72-F1
#
_cell.length_a   1.000
_cell.length_b   1.000
_cell.length_c   1.000
_cell.angle_alpha   90.00
_cell.angle_beta   90.00
_cell.angle_gamma   90.00
#
_symmetry.space_group_name_H-M   'P 1'
#
loop_
_entity.id
_entity.type
_entity.pdbx_description
1 polymer ?
#
loop_
_entity_poly.entity_id
_entity_poly.type
_entity_poly.pdbx_seq_one_letter_code
_entity_poly.pdbx_strand_id
1 'polypeptide(L)'
;MVDVMTAAVGRAAPGVLAGVGGVPVVHLLGGPYVAQGPAVREVSDCAGRVLAYVSLHGGRTPRRRVAALLWPDVPEDRAAGNLRSVLWRLRAAGVEALTADKATVRLCPGVGTDVEHIHRLAERLSAGRPAAEDLTVSWWHPEIVDLLPGWDEEWIVVERERLRQHALHALEILSARLTAVGRFGEAIEAALLAVDVEPLRETARRRLVEAHLAEGNVVEARREVLTFGELLRRELGLAPSRGLLHLVSSGTR
;
A
#
# COMPACT_ATOMS: atom_id res chain seq x y z
N MET A 1 13.72 -19.72 28.62
CA MET A 1 14.81 -19.59 27.63
C MET A 1 14.52 -20.60 26.53
N VAL A 2 13.58 -20.26 25.67
CA VAL A 2 13.16 -21.05 24.51
C VAL A 2 13.21 -20.09 23.32
N ASP A 3 13.98 -20.53 22.33
CA ASP A 3 14.20 -19.98 21.00
C ASP A 3 13.08 -19.10 20.41
N VAL A 4 13.41 -17.85 20.10
CA VAL A 4 12.63 -16.94 19.23
C VAL A 4 13.51 -16.51 18.03
N MET A 5 14.35 -17.42 17.51
CA MET A 5 15.34 -17.07 16.48
C MET A 5 15.24 -17.86 15.17
N THR A 6 14.12 -18.53 14.89
CA THR A 6 14.03 -19.37 13.68
C THR A 6 12.67 -19.27 12.99
N ALA A 7 12.40 -18.15 12.30
CA ALA A 7 11.44 -18.07 11.19
C ALA A 7 11.63 -16.77 10.38
N ALA A 8 12.81 -16.55 9.80
CA ALA A 8 13.03 -15.48 8.81
C ALA A 8 13.77 -16.03 7.58
N VAL A 9 13.36 -17.22 7.13
CA VAL A 9 13.87 -17.83 5.89
C VAL A 9 12.68 -18.15 5.01
N GLY A 10 12.53 -17.39 3.92
CA GLY A 10 11.64 -17.73 2.81
C GLY A 10 10.34 -16.94 2.70
N ARG A 11 10.39 -15.60 2.71
CA ARG A 11 9.40 -14.80 1.94
C ARG A 11 10.13 -14.17 0.77
N ALA A 12 10.09 -14.83 -0.39
CA ALA A 12 10.14 -14.07 -1.63
C ALA A 12 8.90 -13.17 -1.61
N ALA A 13 9.08 -11.89 -1.28
CA ALA A 13 7.97 -10.94 -1.25
C ALA A 13 7.27 -10.97 -2.63
N PRO A 14 5.99 -11.36 -2.72
CA PRO A 14 5.31 -11.38 -4.00
C PRO A 14 5.15 -9.93 -4.48
N GLY A 15 5.61 -9.61 -5.69
CA GLY A 15 5.50 -8.26 -6.25
C GLY A 15 6.58 -7.27 -5.81
N VAL A 16 7.78 -7.72 -5.43
CA VAL A 16 8.95 -6.81 -5.32
C VAL A 16 9.05 -6.04 -6.64
N LEU A 17 8.94 -4.72 -6.58
CA LEU A 17 9.51 -3.85 -7.59
C LEU A 17 11.02 -4.13 -7.58
N ALA A 18 11.44 -5.15 -8.31
CA ALA A 18 12.85 -5.43 -8.50
C ALA A 18 13.41 -4.18 -9.17
N GLY A 19 14.31 -3.49 -8.48
CA GLY A 19 14.87 -2.23 -8.97
C GLY A 19 15.33 -2.38 -10.41
N VAL A 20 14.66 -1.67 -11.33
CA VAL A 20 15.02 -1.71 -12.74
C VAL A 20 16.46 -1.22 -12.87
N GLY A 21 17.37 -2.07 -13.35
CA GLY A 21 18.77 -1.72 -13.56
C GLY A 21 19.64 -1.68 -12.29
N GLY A 22 19.26 -2.34 -11.19
CA GLY A 22 20.09 -2.41 -9.97
C GLY A 22 20.02 -1.15 -9.09
N VAL A 23 19.06 -0.27 -9.36
CA VAL A 23 18.75 0.90 -8.53
C VAL A 23 18.06 0.44 -7.23
N PRO A 24 18.42 1.00 -6.06
CA PRO A 24 17.77 0.60 -4.81
C PRO A 24 16.29 0.97 -4.81
N VAL A 25 15.46 0.09 -4.24
CA VAL A 25 14.04 0.34 -3.95
C VAL A 25 13.83 0.21 -2.45
N VAL A 26 13.20 1.22 -1.85
CA VAL A 26 12.78 1.16 -0.45
C VAL A 26 11.41 0.52 -0.39
N HIS A 27 11.32 -0.58 0.35
CA HIS A 27 10.06 -1.24 0.64
C HIS A 27 9.58 -0.82 2.01
N LEU A 28 8.30 -0.44 2.10
CA LEU A 28 7.63 -0.06 3.34
C LEU A 28 6.39 -0.92 3.60
N LEU A 29 5.89 -1.63 2.58
CA LEU A 29 4.78 -2.55 2.70
C LEU A 29 5.28 -3.88 3.28
N GLY A 30 4.66 -4.35 4.36
CA GLY A 30 5.11 -5.53 5.11
C GLY A 30 6.38 -5.30 5.96
N GLY A 31 6.97 -4.10 5.91
CA GLY A 31 8.09 -3.68 6.77
C GLY A 31 9.23 -2.99 6.01
N PRO A 32 10.09 -2.22 6.70
CA PRO A 32 11.14 -1.45 6.05
C PRO A 32 12.32 -2.33 5.65
N TYR A 33 12.61 -2.42 4.36
CA TYR A 33 13.85 -2.99 3.84
C TYR A 33 14.26 -2.30 2.53
N VAL A 34 15.51 -2.50 2.12
CA VAL A 34 16.00 -1.97 0.84
C VAL A 34 16.41 -3.12 -0.07
N ALA A 35 15.81 -3.19 -1.25
CA ALA A 35 16.16 -4.14 -2.29
C ALA A 35 17.06 -3.47 -3.33
N GLN A 36 18.14 -4.14 -3.75
CA GLN A 36 19.03 -3.68 -4.81
C GLN A 36 19.50 -4.87 -5.65
N GLY A 37 18.90 -5.04 -6.83
CA GLY A 37 19.06 -6.28 -7.60
C GLY A 37 18.59 -7.50 -6.78
N PRO A 38 19.39 -8.58 -6.68
CA PRO A 38 19.04 -9.74 -5.86
C PRO A 38 19.28 -9.53 -4.35
N ALA A 39 19.95 -8.45 -3.95
CA ALA A 39 20.30 -8.22 -2.55
C ALA A 39 19.16 -7.53 -1.81
N VAL A 40 18.73 -8.13 -0.69
CA VAL A 40 17.82 -7.53 0.28
C VAL A 40 18.62 -7.14 1.51
N ARG A 41 18.45 -5.89 1.97
CA ARG A 41 19.10 -5.37 3.18
C ARG A 41 18.04 -4.95 4.17
N GLU A 42 17.97 -5.69 5.27
CA GLU A 42 17.21 -5.29 6.43
C GLU A 42 17.83 -4.05 7.06
N VAL A 43 16.97 -3.21 7.62
CA VAL A 43 17.39 -2.00 8.33
C VAL A 43 16.90 -2.10 9.76
N SER A 44 17.72 -1.63 10.71
CA SER A 44 17.26 -1.56 12.09
C SER A 44 16.06 -0.63 12.20
N ASP A 45 15.18 -0.89 13.16
CA ASP A 45 14.00 -0.08 13.50
C ASP A 45 14.22 1.43 13.41
N CYS A 46 15.31 1.92 14.00
CA CYS A 46 15.64 3.33 14.03
C CYS A 46 16.06 3.87 12.64
N ALA A 47 16.76 3.05 11.86
CA ALA A 47 17.13 3.36 10.49
C ALA A 47 15.94 3.28 9.53
N GLY A 48 15.06 2.29 9.73
CA GLY A 48 13.79 2.16 9.05
C GLY A 48 12.91 3.38 9.27
N ARG A 49 12.85 3.95 10.49
CA ARG A 49 12.06 5.16 10.78
C ARG A 49 12.50 6.37 9.97
N VAL A 50 13.82 6.56 9.85
CA VAL A 50 14.37 7.62 9.00
C VAL A 50 14.04 7.36 7.53
N LEU A 51 14.21 6.12 7.05
CA LEU A 51 13.89 5.74 5.67
C LEU A 51 12.42 5.96 5.35
N ALA A 52 11.52 5.42 6.18
CA ALA A 52 10.08 5.53 6.04
C ALA A 52 9.62 6.98 6.02
N TYR A 53 10.05 7.78 7.01
CA TYR A 53 9.65 9.17 7.10
C TYR A 53 10.06 9.97 5.86
N VAL A 54 11.32 9.84 5.43
CA VAL A 54 11.83 10.55 4.25
C VAL A 54 11.17 10.04 2.96
N SER A 55 10.88 8.75 2.87
CA SER A 55 10.22 8.13 1.73
C SER A 55 8.77 8.61 1.55
N LEU A 56 8.01 8.68 2.65
CA LEU A 56 6.59 9.01 2.61
C LEU A 56 6.33 10.51 2.45
N HIS A 57 7.21 11.36 3.00
CA HIS A 57 7.05 12.81 2.91
C HIS A 57 7.63 13.43 1.62
N GLY A 58 8.45 12.65 0.90
CA GLY A 58 9.03 13.03 -0.39
C GLY A 58 9.98 14.24 -0.34
N GLY A 59 10.76 14.39 -1.41
CA GLY A 59 11.58 15.59 -1.63
C GLY A 59 12.68 15.82 -0.59
N ARG A 60 13.02 17.10 -0.35
CA ARG A 60 14.08 17.53 0.59
C ARG A 60 13.47 17.79 1.97
N THR A 61 13.69 16.89 2.90
CA THR A 61 13.16 16.98 4.26
C THR A 61 14.16 17.65 5.20
N PRO A 62 13.79 18.70 5.96
CA PRO A 62 14.69 19.34 6.90
C PRO A 62 15.16 18.36 7.99
N ARG A 63 16.48 18.26 8.20
CA ARG A 63 17.08 17.35 9.19
C ARG A 63 16.54 17.59 10.59
N ARG A 64 16.38 18.85 10.97
CA ARG A 64 15.78 19.25 12.27
C ARG A 64 14.39 18.67 12.47
N ARG A 65 13.58 18.61 11.41
CA ARG A 65 12.21 18.08 11.45
C ARG A 65 12.23 16.56 11.63
N VAL A 66 13.07 15.86 10.88
CA VAL A 66 13.24 14.40 11.04
C VAL A 66 13.74 14.07 12.44
N ALA A 67 14.73 14.82 12.94
CA ALA A 67 15.28 14.62 14.27
C ALA A 67 14.23 14.85 15.37
N ALA A 68 13.52 15.98 15.34
CA ALA A 68 12.50 16.30 16.33
C ALA A 68 11.34 15.31 16.34
N LEU A 69 10.94 14.80 15.17
CA LEU A 69 9.86 13.83 15.07
C LEU A 69 10.25 12.45 15.62
N LEU A 70 11.45 11.97 15.29
CA LEU A 70 11.88 10.61 15.64
C LEU A 70 12.44 10.50 17.07
N TRP A 71 12.86 11.61 17.66
CA TRP A 71 13.32 11.68 19.04
C TRP A 71 12.70 12.88 19.76
N PRO A 72 11.38 12.86 20.02
CA PRO A 72 10.69 13.99 20.63
C PRO A 72 11.12 14.25 22.08
N ASP A 73 11.60 13.22 22.78
CA ASP A 73 11.90 13.25 24.22
C ASP A 73 13.34 13.66 24.57
N VAL A 74 14.13 14.13 23.59
CA VAL A 74 15.54 14.53 23.82
C VAL A 74 15.83 15.94 23.33
N PRO A 75 16.83 16.64 23.90
CA PRO A 75 17.25 17.95 23.41
C PRO A 75 17.63 17.94 21.93
N GLU A 76 17.42 19.06 21.23
CA GLU A 76 17.61 19.18 19.77
C GLU A 76 19.00 18.72 19.30
N ASP A 77 20.07 19.10 20.02
CA ASP A 77 21.43 18.69 19.70
C ASP A 77 21.63 17.17 19.77
N ARG A 78 20.98 16.51 20.74
CA ARG A 78 21.01 15.05 20.88
C ARG A 78 20.20 14.38 19.78
N ALA A 79 19.02 14.92 19.43
CA ALA A 79 18.21 14.41 18.32
C ALA A 79 18.97 14.53 16.98
N ALA A 80 19.63 15.66 16.73
CA ALA A 80 20.48 15.87 15.56
C ALA A 80 21.68 14.91 15.54
N GLY A 81 22.30 14.67 16.70
CA GLY A 81 23.33 13.66 16.89
C GLY A 81 22.86 12.25 16.55
N ASN A 82 21.69 11.85 17.04
CA ASN A 82 21.08 10.56 16.74
C ASN A 82 20.80 10.39 15.24
N LEU A 83 20.21 11.39 14.59
CA LEU A 83 19.96 11.37 13.15
C LEU A 83 21.26 11.20 12.36
N ARG A 84 22.33 11.92 12.73
CA ARG A 84 23.64 11.79 12.09
C ARG A 84 24.20 10.36 12.24
N SER A 85 24.10 9.78 13.42
CA SER A 85 24.55 8.40 13.67
C SER A 85 23.76 7.37 12.86
N VAL A 86 22.44 7.53 12.74
CA VAL A 86 21.61 6.65 11.92
C VAL A 86 21.97 6.74 10.43
N LEU A 87 22.10 7.95 9.90
CA LEU A 87 22.49 8.16 8.50
C LEU A 87 23.89 7.61 8.20
N TRP A 88 24.81 7.71 9.14
CA TRP A 88 26.14 7.10 9.00
C TRP A 88 26.04 5.57 8.99
N ARG A 89 25.27 4.96 9.89
CA ARG A 89 25.07 3.50 9.94
C ARG A 89 24.43 2.95 8.66
N LEU A 90 23.42 3.64 8.11
CA LEU A 90 22.81 3.28 6.83
C LEU A 90 23.85 3.22 5.72
N ARG A 91 24.68 4.26 5.58
CA ARG A 91 25.77 4.28 4.60
C ARG A 91 26.83 3.22 4.86
N ALA A 92 27.21 2.98 6.11
CA ALA A 92 28.19 1.95 6.48
C ALA A 92 27.70 0.52 6.18
N ALA A 93 26.38 0.28 6.27
CA ALA A 93 25.72 -0.94 5.80
C ALA A 93 25.52 -0.98 4.27
N GLY A 94 26.04 0.03 3.56
CA GLY A 94 25.93 0.24 2.12
C GLY A 94 24.50 0.52 1.63
N VAL A 95 23.58 0.87 2.51
CA VAL A 95 22.21 1.23 2.14
C VAL A 95 22.22 2.63 1.53
N GLU A 96 22.38 2.70 0.22
CA GLU A 96 22.50 3.95 -0.57
C GLU A 96 21.14 4.54 -0.97
N ALA A 97 20.13 4.41 -0.10
CA ALA A 97 18.78 4.92 -0.36
C ALA A 97 18.62 6.42 -0.03
N LEU A 98 19.45 6.97 0.87
CA LEU A 98 19.34 8.35 1.35
C LEU A 98 20.60 9.17 1.07
N THR A 99 20.38 10.41 0.64
CA THR A 99 21.42 11.43 0.58
C THR A 99 21.06 12.59 1.52
N ALA A 100 22.08 13.17 2.16
CA ALA A 100 21.88 14.24 3.12
C ALA A 100 22.98 15.30 3.00
N ASP A 101 22.56 16.56 3.09
CA ASP A 101 23.46 17.71 3.20
C ASP A 101 23.41 18.28 4.64
N LYS A 102 23.89 19.51 4.84
CA LYS A 102 23.90 20.17 6.17
C LYS A 102 22.49 20.45 6.70
N ALA A 103 21.50 20.65 5.83
CA ALA A 103 20.16 21.12 6.20
C ALA A 103 19.06 20.08 5.93
N THR A 104 19.23 19.22 4.93
CA THR A 104 18.18 18.34 4.42
C THR A 104 18.64 16.89 4.27
N VAL A 105 17.68 15.98 4.31
CA VAL A 105 17.80 14.57 3.95
C VAL A 105 16.71 14.26 2.93
N ARG A 106 17.04 13.43 1.93
CA ARG A 106 16.11 13.00 0.88
C ARG A 106 16.47 11.61 0.39
N LEU A 107 15.54 10.97 -0.34
CA LEU A 107 15.87 9.81 -1.16
C LEU A 107 16.94 10.18 -2.20
N CYS A 108 17.85 9.24 -2.48
CA CYS A 108 18.78 9.36 -3.59
C CYS A 108 18.03 9.47 -4.92
N PRO A 109 18.52 10.26 -5.89
CA PRO A 109 17.92 10.30 -7.23
C PRO A 109 17.81 8.90 -7.84
N GLY A 110 16.63 8.57 -8.38
CA GLY A 110 16.34 7.27 -8.98
C GLY A 110 15.84 6.21 -7.99
N VAL A 111 16.05 6.38 -6.68
CA VAL A 111 15.51 5.46 -5.67
C VAL A 111 14.01 5.64 -5.58
N GLY A 112 13.27 4.60 -5.96
CA GLY A 112 11.83 4.53 -5.85
C GLY A 112 11.38 3.86 -4.56
N THR A 113 10.09 3.93 -4.28
CA THR A 113 9.44 3.20 -3.19
C THR A 113 8.24 2.43 -3.68
N ASP A 114 7.92 1.32 -3.03
CA ASP A 114 6.71 0.54 -3.31
C ASP A 114 5.42 1.36 -3.09
N VAL A 115 5.40 2.21 -2.06
CA VAL A 115 4.29 3.15 -1.82
C VAL A 115 4.14 4.17 -2.95
N GLU A 116 5.24 4.74 -3.45
CA GLU A 116 5.21 5.69 -4.56
C GLU A 116 4.69 5.05 -5.85
N HIS A 117 5.01 3.77 -6.06
CA HIS A 117 4.48 3.03 -7.21
C HIS A 117 2.96 2.89 -7.14
N ILE A 118 2.40 2.53 -5.97
CA ILE A 118 0.95 2.46 -5.77
C ILE A 118 0.29 3.82 -5.98
N HIS A 119 0.87 4.89 -5.43
CA HIS A 119 0.34 6.24 -5.63
C HIS A 119 0.32 6.62 -7.11
N ARG A 120 1.41 6.41 -7.84
CA ARG A 120 1.46 6.71 -9.29
C ARG A 120 0.47 5.87 -10.10
N LEU A 121 0.31 4.60 -9.76
CA LEU A 121 -0.68 3.72 -10.39
C LEU A 121 -2.11 4.23 -10.14
N ALA A 122 -2.42 4.54 -8.89
CA ALA A 122 -3.71 5.11 -8.50
C ALA A 122 -3.99 6.42 -9.24
N GLU A 123 -3.01 7.32 -9.32
CA GLU A 123 -3.11 8.58 -10.06
C GLU A 123 -3.39 8.36 -11.56
N ARG A 124 -2.66 7.45 -12.22
CA ARG A 124 -2.87 7.15 -13.65
C ARG A 124 -4.25 6.57 -13.93
N LEU A 125 -4.70 5.64 -13.10
CA LEU A 125 -6.04 5.05 -13.19
C LEU A 125 -7.13 6.11 -13.02
N SER A 126 -6.99 6.95 -12.00
CA SER A 126 -7.92 8.03 -11.66
C SER A 126 -7.97 9.10 -12.75
N ALA A 127 -6.82 9.43 -13.34
CA ALA A 127 -6.70 10.44 -14.39
C ALA A 127 -7.16 9.96 -15.77
N GLY A 128 -7.72 8.75 -15.88
CA GLY A 128 -8.27 8.27 -17.14
C GLY A 128 -7.24 7.62 -18.07
N ARG A 129 -5.95 7.56 -17.68
CA ARG A 129 -4.81 7.31 -18.57
C ARG A 129 -3.96 6.11 -18.11
N PRO A 130 -4.54 4.90 -17.95
CA PRO A 130 -3.74 3.73 -17.60
C PRO A 130 -2.81 3.35 -18.76
N ALA A 131 -1.60 2.94 -18.43
CA ALA A 131 -0.77 2.15 -19.31
C ALA A 131 -1.32 0.71 -19.40
N ALA A 132 -0.91 -0.06 -20.40
CA ALA A 132 -1.37 -1.45 -20.55
C ALA A 132 -1.00 -2.32 -19.32
N GLU A 133 0.19 -2.05 -18.75
CA GLU A 133 0.70 -2.69 -17.52
C GLU A 133 -0.09 -2.33 -16.26
N ASP A 134 -0.82 -1.21 -16.25
CA ASP A 134 -1.65 -0.79 -15.13
C ASP A 134 -2.92 -1.65 -14.99
N LEU A 135 -3.27 -2.41 -16.05
CA LEU A 135 -4.41 -3.32 -16.07
C LEU A 135 -4.02 -4.75 -15.65
N THR A 136 -3.02 -4.90 -14.79
CA THR A 136 -2.57 -6.19 -14.27
C THR A 136 -2.84 -6.26 -12.78
N VAL A 137 -3.62 -7.26 -12.35
CA VAL A 137 -4.00 -7.42 -10.93
C VAL A 137 -2.86 -7.98 -10.08
N SER A 138 -1.88 -8.67 -10.67
CA SER A 138 -0.78 -9.34 -9.93
C SER A 138 0.13 -8.41 -9.11
N TRP A 139 0.04 -7.09 -9.30
CA TRP A 139 0.71 -6.12 -8.46
C TRP A 139 0.02 -5.92 -7.10
N TRP A 140 -1.25 -6.28 -7.02
CA TRP A 140 -2.09 -6.08 -5.84
C TRP A 140 -2.13 -7.34 -4.99
N HIS A 141 -1.81 -7.18 -3.71
CA HIS A 141 -1.89 -8.24 -2.71
C HIS A 141 -2.71 -7.73 -1.52
N PRO A 142 -3.34 -8.60 -0.71
CA PRO A 142 -4.07 -8.16 0.48
C PRO A 142 -3.19 -7.35 1.45
N GLU A 143 -1.89 -7.67 1.52
CA GLU A 143 -0.89 -6.94 2.33
C GLU A 143 -0.53 -5.54 1.76
N ILE A 144 -1.11 -5.10 0.63
CA ILE A 144 -0.77 -3.83 -0.04
C ILE A 144 -1.08 -2.58 0.80
N VAL A 145 -1.98 -2.71 1.77
CA VAL A 145 -2.31 -1.63 2.71
C VAL A 145 -1.59 -1.76 4.05
N ASP A 146 -0.79 -2.82 4.23
CA ASP A 146 -0.04 -3.05 5.46
C ASP A 146 1.29 -2.28 5.43
N LEU A 147 1.18 -0.95 5.53
CA LEU A 147 2.33 -0.05 5.60
C LEU A 147 2.96 -0.14 6.99
N LEU A 148 4.22 -0.60 7.06
CA LEU A 148 5.04 -0.68 8.27
C LEU A 148 4.35 -1.39 9.45
N PRO A 149 3.90 -2.65 9.33
CA PRO A 149 3.18 -3.36 10.40
C PRO A 149 3.91 -3.28 11.76
N GLY A 150 3.13 -3.14 12.82
CA GLY A 150 3.63 -3.09 14.21
C GLY A 150 4.20 -1.73 14.64
N TRP A 151 4.10 -0.70 13.80
CA TRP A 151 4.53 0.67 14.12
C TRP A 151 3.32 1.54 14.44
N ASP A 152 3.33 2.22 15.57
CA ASP A 152 2.15 2.93 16.12
C ASP A 152 2.33 4.46 16.17
N GLU A 153 3.38 4.99 15.52
CA GLU A 153 3.59 6.42 15.45
C GLU A 153 2.43 7.13 14.74
N GLU A 154 1.96 8.23 15.31
CA GLU A 154 0.78 8.98 14.81
C GLU A 154 0.91 9.36 13.33
N TRP A 155 2.11 9.75 12.90
CA TRP A 155 2.35 10.11 11.50
C TRP A 155 2.22 8.91 10.55
N ILE A 156 2.45 7.67 11.01
CA ILE A 156 2.29 6.45 10.20
C ILE A 156 0.81 6.12 10.06
N VAL A 157 0.00 6.32 11.11
CA VAL A 157 -1.44 6.10 11.05
C VAL A 157 -2.08 6.93 9.93
N VAL A 158 -1.67 8.19 9.80
CA VAL A 158 -2.14 9.07 8.72
C VAL A 158 -1.71 8.57 7.34
N GLU A 159 -0.45 8.15 7.20
CA GLU A 159 0.06 7.64 5.91
C GLU A 159 -0.56 6.29 5.53
N ARG A 160 -0.84 5.41 6.50
CA ARG A 160 -1.60 4.16 6.30
C ARG A 160 -3.00 4.44 5.76
N GLU A 161 -3.73 5.34 6.41
CA GLU A 161 -5.08 5.68 5.95
C GLU A 161 -5.06 6.32 4.56
N ARG A 162 -4.08 7.19 4.30
CA ARG A 162 -3.87 7.77 2.97
C ARG A 162 -3.62 6.69 1.93
N LEU A 163 -2.69 5.76 2.17
CA LEU A 163 -2.40 4.67 1.25
C LEU A 163 -3.63 3.80 1.02
N ARG A 164 -4.34 3.44 2.09
CA ARG A 164 -5.56 2.64 2.04
C ARG A 164 -6.63 3.26 1.13
N GLN A 165 -6.89 4.56 1.27
CA GLN A 165 -7.87 5.25 0.42
C GLN A 165 -7.46 5.28 -1.06
N HIS A 166 -6.18 5.52 -1.36
CA HIS A 166 -5.69 5.49 -2.74
C HIS A 166 -5.79 4.08 -3.35
N ALA A 167 -5.40 3.05 -2.58
CA ALA A 167 -5.48 1.66 -3.00
C ALA A 167 -6.93 1.24 -3.30
N LEU A 168 -7.87 1.53 -2.39
CA LEU A 168 -9.29 1.24 -2.59
C LEU A 168 -9.85 1.89 -3.85
N HIS A 169 -9.56 3.18 -4.06
CA HIS A 169 -10.06 3.90 -5.23
C HIS A 169 -9.48 3.34 -6.54
N ALA A 170 -8.19 3.03 -6.55
CA ALA A 170 -7.51 2.45 -7.70
C ALA A 170 -8.06 1.08 -8.07
N LEU A 171 -8.27 0.19 -7.08
CA LEU A 171 -8.85 -1.13 -7.28
C LEU A 171 -10.29 -1.06 -7.83
N GLU A 172 -11.11 -0.12 -7.35
CA GLU A 172 -12.47 0.09 -7.87
C GLU A 172 -12.46 0.54 -9.35
N ILE A 173 -11.53 1.44 -9.71
CA ILE A 173 -11.37 1.89 -11.10
C ILE A 173 -10.85 0.74 -11.97
N LEU A 174 -9.86 -0.01 -11.47
CA LEU A 174 -9.27 -1.15 -12.17
C LEU A 174 -10.33 -2.20 -12.47
N SER A 175 -11.13 -2.58 -11.46
CA SER A 175 -12.26 -3.51 -11.62
C SER A 175 -13.23 -3.01 -12.71
N ALA A 176 -13.70 -1.76 -12.62
CA ALA A 176 -14.62 -1.19 -13.61
C ALA A 176 -14.05 -1.22 -15.04
N ARG A 177 -12.76 -0.92 -15.21
CA ARG A 177 -12.09 -0.94 -16.51
C ARG A 177 -11.94 -2.36 -17.06
N LEU A 178 -11.53 -3.30 -16.22
CA LEU A 178 -11.39 -4.71 -16.60
C LEU A 178 -12.75 -5.30 -17.02
N THR A 179 -13.82 -4.96 -16.31
CA THR A 179 -15.20 -5.30 -16.71
C THR A 179 -15.53 -4.74 -18.10
N ALA A 180 -15.22 -3.46 -18.34
CA ALA A 180 -15.54 -2.80 -19.61
C ALA A 180 -14.80 -3.41 -20.83
N VAL A 181 -13.63 -4.00 -20.62
CA VAL A 181 -12.84 -4.68 -21.67
C VAL A 181 -13.05 -6.20 -21.71
N GLY A 182 -14.02 -6.73 -20.95
CA GLY A 182 -14.37 -8.16 -20.95
C GLY A 182 -13.42 -9.08 -20.17
N ARG A 183 -12.51 -8.51 -19.36
CA ARG A 183 -11.57 -9.27 -18.51
C ARG A 183 -12.22 -9.54 -17.14
N PHE A 184 -13.30 -10.32 -17.13
CA PHE A 184 -14.17 -10.45 -15.96
C PHE A 184 -13.50 -11.07 -14.73
N GLY A 185 -12.73 -12.16 -14.90
CA GLY A 185 -12.02 -12.80 -13.78
C GLY A 185 -11.11 -11.83 -13.03
N GLU A 186 -10.31 -11.05 -13.76
CA GLU A 186 -9.44 -10.02 -13.17
C GLU A 186 -10.23 -8.85 -12.57
N ALA A 187 -11.37 -8.49 -13.16
CA ALA A 187 -12.24 -7.47 -12.59
C ALA A 187 -12.80 -7.88 -11.23
N ILE A 188 -13.16 -9.17 -11.09
CA ILE A 188 -13.62 -9.79 -9.85
C ILE A 188 -12.49 -9.82 -8.83
N GLU A 189 -11.29 -10.26 -9.22
CA GLU A 189 -10.11 -10.25 -8.33
C GLU A 189 -9.80 -8.85 -7.79
N ALA A 190 -9.81 -7.83 -8.64
CA ALA A 190 -9.58 -6.45 -8.21
C ALA A 190 -10.65 -5.96 -7.22
N ALA A 191 -11.92 -6.32 -7.45
CA ALA A 191 -13.01 -5.95 -6.53
C ALA A 191 -12.95 -6.71 -5.21
N LEU A 192 -12.59 -8.00 -5.23
CA LEU A 192 -12.37 -8.82 -4.03
C LEU A 192 -11.25 -8.24 -3.16
N LEU A 193 -10.14 -7.83 -3.78
CA LEU A 193 -9.05 -7.16 -3.05
C LEU A 193 -9.52 -5.87 -2.39
N ALA A 194 -10.35 -5.06 -3.05
CA ALA A 194 -10.90 -3.85 -2.44
C ALA A 194 -11.85 -4.17 -1.26
N VAL A 195 -12.64 -5.25 -1.40
CA VAL A 195 -13.52 -5.77 -0.35
C VAL A 195 -12.73 -6.29 0.85
N ASP A 196 -11.62 -6.99 0.64
CA ASP A 196 -10.76 -7.49 1.72
C ASP A 196 -10.12 -6.34 2.51
N VAL A 197 -9.73 -5.27 1.81
CA VAL A 197 -9.17 -4.05 2.43
C VAL A 197 -10.20 -3.26 3.23
N GLU A 198 -11.44 -3.14 2.74
CA GLU A 198 -12.53 -2.45 3.43
C GLU A 198 -13.87 -3.19 3.23
N PRO A 199 -14.19 -4.16 4.12
CA PRO A 199 -15.38 -5.00 3.97
C PRO A 199 -16.70 -4.23 3.99
N LEU A 200 -16.75 -3.07 4.65
CA LEU A 200 -17.95 -2.25 4.80
C LEU A 200 -18.14 -1.23 3.66
N ARG A 201 -17.21 -1.14 2.70
CA ARG A 201 -17.28 -0.18 1.59
C ARG A 201 -18.20 -0.68 0.49
N GLU A 202 -19.41 -0.11 0.44
CA GLU A 202 -20.43 -0.47 -0.54
C GLU A 202 -19.97 -0.24 -1.99
N THR A 203 -19.13 0.75 -2.27
CA THR A 203 -18.63 0.99 -3.63
C THR A 203 -17.77 -0.14 -4.15
N ALA A 204 -16.97 -0.79 -3.29
CA ALA A 204 -16.18 -1.98 -3.66
C ALA A 204 -17.10 -3.18 -3.90
N ARG A 205 -18.05 -3.41 -2.98
CA ARG A 205 -19.09 -4.44 -3.09
C ARG A 205 -19.89 -4.30 -4.39
N ARG A 206 -20.24 -3.07 -4.76
CA ARG A 206 -20.93 -2.74 -6.00
C ARG A 206 -20.10 -3.14 -7.22
N ARG A 207 -18.79 -2.88 -7.23
CA ARG A 207 -17.92 -3.29 -8.34
C ARG A 207 -17.86 -4.81 -8.49
N LEU A 208 -17.81 -5.54 -7.38
CA LEU A 208 -17.86 -6.99 -7.38
C LEU A 208 -19.17 -7.51 -7.98
N VAL A 209 -20.31 -6.95 -7.57
CA VAL A 209 -21.64 -7.28 -8.13
C VAL A 209 -21.72 -6.96 -9.62
N GLU A 210 -21.27 -5.79 -10.04
CA GLU A 210 -21.27 -5.38 -11.45
C GLU A 210 -20.39 -6.31 -12.31
N ALA A 211 -19.21 -6.71 -11.80
CA ALA A 211 -18.32 -7.63 -12.50
C ALA A 211 -18.93 -9.03 -12.64
N HIS A 212 -19.53 -9.58 -11.58
CA HIS A 212 -20.25 -10.86 -11.65
C HIS A 212 -21.42 -10.81 -12.63
N LEU A 213 -22.22 -9.74 -12.62
CA LEU A 213 -23.34 -9.60 -13.55
C LEU A 213 -22.87 -9.51 -15.01
N ALA A 214 -21.77 -8.79 -15.27
CA ALA A 214 -21.20 -8.67 -16.60
C ALA A 214 -20.64 -10.01 -17.13
N GLU A 215 -20.13 -10.87 -16.25
CA GLU A 215 -19.70 -12.24 -16.57
C GLU A 215 -20.88 -13.21 -16.77
N GLY A 216 -22.08 -12.86 -16.29
CA GLY A 216 -23.27 -13.72 -16.29
C GLY A 216 -23.49 -14.51 -14.99
N ASN A 217 -22.68 -14.27 -13.96
CA ASN A 217 -22.72 -14.93 -12.65
C ASN A 217 -23.78 -14.31 -11.72
N VAL A 218 -25.05 -14.36 -12.13
CA VAL A 218 -26.18 -13.74 -11.42
C VAL A 218 -26.36 -14.28 -9.98
N VAL A 219 -26.07 -15.56 -9.76
CA VAL A 219 -26.18 -16.19 -8.43
C VAL A 219 -25.14 -15.60 -7.48
N GLU A 220 -23.88 -15.46 -7.91
CA GLU A 220 -22.82 -14.87 -7.09
C GLU A 220 -23.08 -13.39 -6.80
N ALA A 221 -23.55 -12.63 -7.81
CA ALA A 221 -23.97 -11.24 -7.61
C ALA A 221 -25.06 -11.10 -6.52
N ARG A 222 -26.05 -12.00 -6.52
CA ARG A 222 -27.11 -12.01 -5.48
C ARG A 222 -26.57 -12.41 -4.11
N ARG A 223 -25.72 -13.44 -4.07
CA ARG A 223 -25.09 -13.91 -2.84
C ARG A 223 -24.29 -12.79 -2.17
N GLU A 224 -23.53 -12.03 -2.96
CA GLU A 224 -22.72 -10.92 -2.48
C GLU A 224 -23.57 -9.83 -1.80
N VAL A 225 -24.70 -9.44 -2.41
CA VAL A 225 -25.63 -8.46 -1.81
C VAL A 225 -26.24 -8.97 -0.50
N LEU A 226 -26.54 -10.27 -0.41
CA LEU A 226 -27.07 -10.88 0.81
C LEU A 226 -26.03 -10.91 1.93
N THR A 227 -24.81 -11.39 1.63
CA THR A 227 -23.69 -11.44 2.58
C THR A 227 -23.32 -10.04 3.08
N PHE A 228 -23.24 -9.07 2.17
CA PHE A 228 -22.98 -7.68 2.56
C PHE A 228 -24.11 -7.09 3.40
N GLY A 229 -25.37 -7.42 3.10
CA GLY A 229 -26.52 -6.99 3.89
C GLY A 229 -26.52 -7.57 5.31
N GLU A 230 -26.08 -8.81 5.50
CA GLU A 230 -25.90 -9.40 6.83
C GLU A 230 -24.77 -8.69 7.60
N LEU A 231 -23.64 -8.42 6.93
CA LEU A 231 -22.51 -7.70 7.52
C LEU A 231 -22.92 -6.28 7.95
N LEU A 232 -23.54 -5.49 7.07
CA LEU A 232 -23.97 -4.12 7.39
C LEU A 232 -24.97 -4.06 8.55
N ARG A 233 -25.91 -5.01 8.61
CA ARG A 233 -26.86 -5.09 9.71
C ARG A 233 -26.15 -5.39 11.03
N ARG A 234 -25.20 -6.34 11.01
CA ARG A 234 -24.45 -6.75 12.20
C ARG A 234 -23.56 -5.63 12.74
N GLU A 235 -22.80 -4.96 11.87
CA GLU A 235 -21.79 -3.98 12.28
C GLU A 235 -22.36 -2.58 12.48
N LEU A 236 -23.33 -2.17 11.65
CA LEU A 236 -23.81 -0.77 11.60
C LEU A 236 -25.33 -0.62 11.82
N GLY A 237 -26.09 -1.72 11.87
CA GLY A 237 -27.56 -1.66 11.91
C GLY A 237 -28.19 -1.10 10.62
N LEU A 238 -27.45 -1.10 9.51
CA LEU A 238 -27.87 -0.55 8.23
C LEU A 238 -28.24 -1.64 7.22
N ALA A 239 -28.94 -1.25 6.16
CA ALA A 239 -29.20 -2.09 4.99
C ALA A 239 -28.40 -1.58 3.77
N PRO A 240 -28.12 -2.43 2.77
CA PRO A 240 -27.51 -2.01 1.52
C PRO A 240 -28.33 -0.90 0.83
N SER A 241 -27.67 -0.02 0.10
CA SER A 241 -28.39 1.03 -0.63
C SER A 241 -29.34 0.48 -1.68
N ARG A 242 -30.35 1.28 -2.02
CA ARG A 242 -31.29 0.98 -3.12
C ARG A 242 -30.57 0.77 -4.45
N GLY A 243 -29.46 1.49 -4.67
CA GLY A 243 -28.68 1.36 -5.90
C GLY A 243 -28.08 -0.03 -6.05
N LEU A 244 -27.50 -0.56 -4.97
CA LEU A 244 -26.92 -1.91 -4.97
C LEU A 244 -28.01 -2.99 -5.12
N LEU A 245 -29.13 -2.86 -4.40
CA LEU A 245 -30.26 -3.79 -4.50
C LEU A 245 -30.87 -3.83 -5.91
N HIS A 246 -30.93 -2.68 -6.60
CA HIS A 246 -31.49 -2.60 -7.94
C HIS A 246 -30.68 -3.42 -8.96
N LEU A 247 -29.34 -3.42 -8.87
CA LEU A 247 -28.46 -4.13 -9.81
C LEU A 247 -28.83 -5.61 -9.97
N VAL A 248 -29.05 -6.31 -8.86
CA VAL A 248 -29.39 -7.75 -8.87
C VAL A 248 -30.86 -8.02 -9.20
N SER A 249 -31.74 -7.01 -9.09
CA SER A 249 -33.14 -7.13 -9.50
C SER A 249 -33.32 -7.03 -11.02
N SER A 250 -32.51 -6.21 -11.69
CA SER A 250 -32.58 -5.97 -13.14
C SER A 250 -31.98 -7.08 -14.01
N GLY A 251 -31.04 -7.88 -13.48
CA GLY A 251 -30.39 -8.99 -14.20
C GLY A 251 -31.22 -10.27 -14.32
N THR A 252 -32.55 -10.19 -14.21
CA THR A 252 -33.47 -11.34 -14.14
C THR A 252 -34.32 -11.50 -15.41
N ARG A 253 -33.83 -11.07 -16.59
CA ARG A 253 -34.53 -11.26 -17.87
C ARG A 253 -33.74 -12.13 -18.82
#